data_AF-A0A9D4I5G2-F1
#
_entry.id   AF-A0A9D4I5G2-F1
#
_cell.length_a   1.000
_cell.length_b   1.000
_cell.length_c   1.000
_cell.angle_alpha   90.00
_cell.angle_beta   90.00
_cell.angle_gamma   90.00
#
_symmetry.space_group_name_H-M   'P 1'
#
loop_
_entity.id
_entity.type
_entity.pdbx_description
1 polymer ?
#
loop_
_entity_poly.entity_id
_entity_poly.type
_entity_poly.pdbx_seq_one_letter_code
_entity_poly.pdbx_strand_id
1 'polypeptide(L)' 'MAQRLKPFGVSKILYTGQTEKASAAQLPAEYVTFDKLLNDSDFVIGCCAHNSKTTGLFSADAFRKMKKNAISSIQAGAV' A
#
# COMPACT_ATOMS: atom_id res chain seq x y z
N MET A 1 -4.90 9.37 4.31
CA MET A 1 -3.66 8.78 4.87
C MET A 1 -2.43 9.53 4.38
N ALA A 2 -2.13 9.53 3.07
CA ALA A 2 -0.91 10.15 2.50
C ALA A 2 -0.66 11.62 2.88
N GLN A 3 -1.70 12.48 2.97
CA GLN A 3 -1.52 13.87 3.45
C GLN A 3 -0.98 13.97 4.88
N ARG A 4 -1.31 13.01 5.75
CA ARG A 4 -0.85 13.00 7.15
C ARG A 4 0.59 12.52 7.27
N LEU A 5 1.11 11.85 6.24
CA LEU A 5 2.49 11.37 6.16
C LEU A 5 3.46 12.43 5.62
N LYS A 6 2.97 13.50 4.95
CA LYS A 6 3.81 14.63 4.52
C LYS A 6 4.73 15.18 5.63
N PRO A 7 4.23 15.50 6.85
CA PRO A 7 5.09 16.01 7.92
C PRO A 7 6.06 14.98 8.50
N PHE A 8 5.88 13.68 8.23
CA PHE A 8 6.78 12.63 8.69
C PHE A 8 8.04 12.47 7.83
N GLY A 9 8.22 13.30 6.79
CA GLY A 9 9.43 13.28 5.97
C GLY A 9 9.58 12.03 5.09
N VAL A 10 8.47 11.38 4.75
CA VAL A 10 8.49 10.16 3.92
C VAL A 10 9.01 10.49 2.52
N SER A 11 10.12 9.87 2.10
CA SER A 11 10.80 10.21 0.85
C SER A 11 9.95 9.95 -0.40
N LYS A 12 9.17 8.87 -0.39
CA LYS A 12 8.30 8.47 -1.51
C LYS A 12 7.02 7.86 -0.97
N ILE A 13 5.90 8.23 -1.58
CA ILE A 13 4.60 7.60 -1.32
C ILE A 13 4.27 6.79 -2.56
N LEU A 14 4.20 5.48 -2.40
CA LEU A 14 3.75 4.58 -3.46
C LEU A 14 2.32 4.15 -3.15
N TYR A 15 1.47 4.06 -4.16
CA TYR A 15 0.13 3.53 -3.98
C TYR A 15 -0.29 2.67 -5.16
N THR A 16 -1.22 1.76 -4.89
CA THR A 16 -1.80 0.86 -5.87
C THR A 16 -3.28 0.69 -5.58
N GLY A 17 -4.06 0.30 -6.59
CA GLY A 17 -5.51 0.16 -6.50
C GLY A 17 -6.08 -0.38 -7.79
N GLN A 18 -7.41 -0.56 -7.86
CA GLN A 18 -8.07 -0.97 -9.10
C GLN A 18 -8.06 0.12 -10.18
N THR A 19 -7.99 1.38 -9.77
CA THR A 19 -8.02 2.52 -10.70
C THR A 19 -7.17 3.64 -10.12
N GLU A 20 -6.43 4.32 -10.99
CA GLU A 20 -5.70 5.53 -10.62
C GLU A 20 -6.70 6.58 -10.13
N LYS A 21 -6.47 7.12 -8.93
CA LYS A 21 -7.36 8.13 -8.37
C LYS A 21 -6.85 9.50 -8.77
N ALA A 22 -7.72 10.34 -9.34
CA ALA A 22 -7.39 11.74 -9.66
C ALA A 22 -6.88 12.53 -8.44
N SER A 23 -7.32 12.16 -7.22
CA SER A 23 -6.82 12.74 -5.96
C SER A 23 -5.34 12.46 -5.69
N ALA A 24 -4.74 11.44 -6.32
CA ALA A 24 -3.32 11.17 -6.23
C ALA A 24 -2.47 12.23 -6.96
N ALA A 25 -3.00 12.88 -8.00
CA ALA A 25 -2.29 13.97 -8.68
C ALA A 25 -2.03 15.17 -7.75
N GLN A 26 -2.83 15.33 -6.69
CA GLN A 26 -2.66 16.38 -5.68
C GLN A 26 -1.66 16.00 -4.58
N LEU A 27 -1.13 14.77 -4.62
CA LEU A 27 -0.19 14.22 -3.64
C LEU A 27 1.09 13.80 -4.36
N PRO A 28 2.26 13.84 -3.69
CA PRO A 28 3.48 13.27 -4.24
C PRO A 28 3.43 11.73 -4.13
N ALA A 29 2.40 11.12 -4.72
CA ALA A 29 2.13 9.69 -4.67
C ALA A 29 2.24 9.08 -6.07
N GLU A 30 3.11 8.08 -6.22
CA GLU A 30 3.34 7.39 -7.49
C GLU A 30 2.43 6.15 -7.59
N TYR A 31 1.72 6.02 -8.71
CA TYR A 31 0.91 4.84 -8.98
C TYR A 31 1.81 3.71 -9.50
N VAL A 32 1.88 2.60 -8.75
CA VAL A 32 2.72 1.45 -9.07
C VAL A 32 1.92 0.15 -9.00
N THR A 33 2.49 -0.92 -9.57
CA THR A 33 1.95 -2.26 -9.44
C THR A 33 2.09 -2.78 -8.01
N PHE A 34 1.19 -3.69 -7.60
CA PHE A 34 1.20 -4.27 -6.26
C PHE A 34 2.54 -4.94 -5.90
N ASP A 35 3.14 -5.67 -6.84
CA ASP A 35 4.47 -6.28 -6.65
C ASP A 35 5.56 -5.26 -6.35
N LYS A 36 5.61 -4.16 -7.13
CA LYS A 36 6.56 -3.07 -6.89
C LYS A 36 6.31 -2.41 -5.54
N LEU A 37 5.04 -2.19 -5.19
CA LEU A 37 4.68 -1.60 -3.91
C LEU A 37 5.22 -2.45 -2.75
N LEU A 38 5.03 -3.77 -2.78
CA LEU A 38 5.54 -4.65 -1.73
C LEU A 38 7.06 -4.68 -1.65
N ASN A 39 7.74 -4.70 -2.81
CA ASN A 39 9.19 -4.84 -2.87
C ASN A 39 9.93 -3.55 -2.46
N ASP A 40 9.43 -2.38 -2.87
CA ASP A 40 10.06 -1.09 -2.54
C ASP A 40 9.65 -0.56 -1.17
N SER A 41 8.44 -0.86 -0.68
CA SER A 41 7.90 -0.22 0.52
C SER A 41 8.41 -0.84 1.82
N ASP A 42 8.94 0.01 2.69
CA ASP A 42 9.25 -0.32 4.08
C ASP A 42 8.02 -0.17 5.00
N PHE A 43 6.99 0.56 4.56
CA PHE A 43 5.71 0.67 5.25
C PHE A 43 4.57 0.46 4.26
N VAL A 44 3.76 -0.57 4.48
CA VAL A 44 2.60 -0.90 3.63
C VAL A 44 1.34 -0.73 4.45
N ILE A 45 0.41 0.11 3.97
CA ILE A 45 -0.87 0.36 4.64
C ILE A 45 -2.00 -0.10 3.73
N GLY A 46 -2.65 -1.20 4.09
CA GLY A 46 -3.80 -1.77 3.38
C GLY A 46 -5.10 -1.11 3.83
N CYS A 47 -5.44 0.03 3.22
CA CYS A 47 -6.72 0.71 3.45
C CYS A 47 -7.76 0.26 2.40
N CYS A 48 -8.10 -1.03 2.40
CA CYS A 48 -9.06 -1.61 1.49
C CYS A 48 -10.43 -1.77 2.15
N ALA A 49 -11.51 -1.44 1.44
CA ALA A 49 -12.85 -1.84 1.85
C ALA A 49 -12.96 -3.37 1.81
N HIS A 50 -13.71 -3.93 2.76
CA HIS A 50 -13.92 -5.36 2.88
C HIS A 50 -14.82 -5.85 1.74
N ASN A 51 -14.20 -6.41 0.72
CA ASN A 51 -14.84 -6.93 -0.47
C ASN A 51 -14.27 -8.34 -0.69
N SER A 52 -15.03 -9.29 -1.23
CA SER A 52 -14.52 -10.65 -1.49
C SER A 52 -13.30 -10.70 -2.44
N LYS A 53 -13.00 -9.60 -3.16
CA LYS A 53 -11.80 -9.42 -3.99
C LYS A 53 -10.56 -8.97 -3.21
N THR A 54 -10.70 -8.44 -2.00
CA THR A 54 -9.59 -7.95 -1.16
C THR A 54 -9.24 -8.92 -0.04
N THR A 55 -10.09 -9.92 0.23
CA THR A 55 -9.78 -11.08 1.07
C THR A 55 -8.69 -11.93 0.41
N GLY A 56 -7.57 -12.15 1.10
CA GLY A 56 -6.42 -12.88 0.56
C GLY A 56 -5.48 -12.06 -0.35
N LEU A 57 -5.68 -10.75 -0.49
CA LEU A 57 -4.77 -9.89 -1.26
C LEU A 57 -3.38 -9.84 -0.61
N PHE A 58 -3.35 -9.83 0.74
CA PHE A 58 -2.15 -10.02 1.54
C PHE A 58 -1.93 -11.50 1.84
N SER A 59 -1.73 -12.30 0.80
CA SER A 59 -1.37 -13.71 0.92
C SER A 59 0.07 -13.90 1.43
N ALA A 60 0.42 -15.11 1.87
CA ALA A 60 1.78 -15.46 2.28
C ALA A 60 2.86 -15.12 1.22
N ASP A 61 2.50 -15.21 -0.07
CA ASP A 61 3.39 -14.81 -1.18
C ASP A 61 3.66 -13.29 -1.21
N ALA A 62 2.64 -12.48 -0.91
CA ALA A 62 2.78 -11.02 -0.80
C ALA A 62 3.71 -10.64 0.35
N PHE A 63 3.57 -11.29 1.51
CA PHE A 63 4.50 -11.13 2.63
C PHE A 63 5.91 -11.61 2.30
N ARG A 64 6.05 -12.63 1.45
CA ARG A 64 7.38 -13.13 1.00
C ARG A 64 8.08 -12.15 0.06
N LYS A 65 7.31 -11.36 -0.70
CA LYS A 65 7.82 -10.29 -1.58
C LYS A 65 8.13 -8.99 -0.85
N MET A 66 7.56 -8.78 0.35
CA MET A 66 7.91 -7.64 1.18
C MET A 66 9.34 -7.75 1.73
N LYS A 67 9.98 -6.61 1.95
CA LYS A 67 11.23 -6.56 2.69
C LYS A 67 11.02 -7.13 4.10
N LYS A 68 12.02 -7.85 4.63
CA LYS A 68 11.97 -8.43 5.98
C LYS A 68 11.75 -7.42 7.11
N ASN A 69 12.14 -6.17 6.89
CA ASN A 69 11.98 -5.08 7.84
C ASN A 69 10.72 -4.24 7.59
N ALA A 70 9.91 -4.61 6.59
CA ALA A 70 8.74 -3.82 6.23
C ALA A 70 7.61 -4.04 7.23
N ILE A 71 6.99 -2.94 7.64
CA ILE A 71 5.85 -2.94 8.55
C ILE A 71 4.57 -2.89 7.71
N SER A 72 3.70 -3.88 7.89
CA SER A 72 2.37 -3.92 7.26
C SER A 72 1.28 -3.58 8.26
N SER A 73 0.44 -2.61 7.92
CA SER A 73 -0.77 -2.26 8.66
C SER A 73 -1.96 -2.54 7.76
N ILE A 74 -2.59 -3.69 7.98
CA ILE A 74 -3.72 -4.17 7.19
C ILE A 74 -4.90 -4.41 8.13
N GLN A 75 -6.12 -4.09 7.69
CA GLN A 75 -7.30 -4.41 8.49
C GLN A 75 -7.49 -5.93 8.50
N ALA A 76 -7.88 -6.50 9.66
CA ALA A 76 -8.02 -7.95 9.85
C ALA A 76 -9.00 -8.63 8.87
N GLY A 77 -9.88 -7.87 8.20
CA GLY A 77 -10.75 -8.38 7.13
C GLY A 77 -10.12 -8.43 5.74
N ALA A 78 -8.84 -8.07 5.59
CA ALA A 78 -8.09 -8.06 4.33
C ALA A 78 -6.93 -9.09 4.27
N VAL A 79 -6.73 -9.84 5.36
CA VAL A 79 -5.88 -11.05 5.39
C VAL A 79 -6.68 -12.25 4.90
#